data_AF-A0A2W6MWS6-F1
#
_entry.id   AF-A0A2W6MWS6-F1
#
_cell.length_a   1.000
_cell.length_b   1.000
_cell.length_c   1.000
_cell.angle_alpha   90.00
_cell.angle_beta   90.00
_cell.angle_gamma   90.00
#
_symmetry.space_group_name_H-M   'P 1'
#
loop_
_entity.id
_entity.type
_entity.pdbx_description
1 polymer ?
#
loop_
_entity_poly.entity_id
_entity_poly.type
_entity_poly.pdbx_seq_one_letter_code
_entity_poly.pdbx_strand_id
1 'polypeptide(L)'
;MKNTFYLYNSFRLMCIGFIITFVALFVAEALNIHFLLEFAIFILGIIFCAIGLITGNRRDKCIKDIAECIKQMAEGNLEARIVNIKDKSGLGEVAWSLNRLADQVETFVKGSYMTINAASEGRYLRKLSVGGLRGTFAYAGKLINQATKSMEEADKLGAKGLIVNHISKRSSRSLDEDLKIVSSDLNVVIGAMNGVKEDTKDISSQSKSGISSIEAISDNFSNLTLTMEQTSEAFDSFVNRIGEIDSFVALIKEITDQTNLLALNAAIEAARAGEHGRGFAVVADEVRKLAERAQKTALEISSTTKIINQEINDIATLVESINKISHSSNDLLTSFQSVFSQMDLKAQHLLKTILQTHKNSYIMLLKLDCVLKKSGAYSTIITGVKPTISDYCEVNDENGISHEVCNSVFSLNSSIREFVEFATKEENINKLRELESFYQDFETRSQEIYKQLVIA
;
A
#
# COMPACT_ATOMS: atom_id res chain seq x y z
N MET A 1 40.48 71.25 18.72
CA MET A 1 40.66 72.69 19.03
C MET A 1 42.11 73.22 18.91
N LYS A 2 43.11 72.43 18.45
CA LYS A 2 44.48 72.95 18.19
C LYS A 2 44.63 73.70 16.84
N ASN A 3 43.71 73.53 15.89
CA ASN A 3 43.84 74.09 14.53
C ASN A 3 43.21 75.48 14.32
N THR A 4 42.21 75.89 15.12
CA THR A 4 41.77 77.30 15.17
C THR A 4 42.88 78.20 15.69
N PHE A 5 43.76 77.66 16.55
CA PHE A 5 44.94 78.36 17.05
C PHE A 5 45.95 78.66 15.93
N TYR A 6 46.24 77.71 15.03
CA TYR A 6 47.13 77.95 13.88
C TYR A 6 46.55 78.94 12.86
N LEU A 7 45.24 78.86 12.58
CA LEU A 7 44.56 79.76 11.65
C LEU A 7 44.57 81.22 12.12
N TYR A 8 44.32 81.42 13.41
CA TYR A 8 44.44 82.71 14.07
C TYR A 8 45.90 83.16 14.14
N ASN A 9 46.83 82.25 14.43
CA ASN A 9 48.24 82.58 14.59
C ASN A 9 48.93 82.96 13.28
N SER A 10 48.60 82.35 12.13
CA SER A 10 49.16 82.75 10.84
C SER A 10 48.66 84.13 10.36
N PHE A 11 47.36 84.43 10.55
CA PHE A 11 46.82 85.76 10.30
C PHE A 11 47.43 86.79 11.26
N ARG A 12 47.55 86.43 12.55
CA ARG A 12 48.17 87.26 13.57
C ARG A 12 49.67 87.49 13.31
N LEU A 13 50.43 86.48 12.88
CA LEU A 13 51.84 86.61 12.48
C LEU A 13 52.00 87.54 11.27
N MET A 14 51.06 87.50 10.33
CA MET A 14 51.04 88.41 9.19
C MET A 14 50.69 89.84 9.59
N CYS A 15 49.68 90.04 10.44
CA CYS A 15 49.35 91.35 11.00
C CYS A 15 50.50 91.89 11.86
N ILE A 16 51.15 91.05 12.69
CA ILE A 16 52.33 91.40 13.47
C ILE A 16 53.49 91.76 12.52
N GLY A 17 53.72 90.98 11.46
CA GLY A 17 54.73 91.28 10.44
C GLY A 17 54.49 92.62 9.77
N PHE A 18 53.25 92.91 9.35
CA PHE A 18 52.85 94.20 8.78
C PHE A 18 53.04 95.35 9.77
N ILE A 19 52.63 95.19 11.03
CA ILE A 19 52.83 96.18 12.11
C ILE A 19 54.33 96.41 12.34
N ILE A 20 55.16 95.37 12.41
CA ILE A 20 56.62 95.48 12.56
C ILE A 20 57.22 96.23 11.38
N THR A 21 56.76 95.94 10.15
CA THR A 21 57.25 96.60 8.92
C THR A 21 56.87 98.09 8.89
N PHE A 22 55.63 98.41 9.32
CA PHE A 22 55.14 99.79 9.42
C PHE A 22 55.86 100.59 10.51
N VAL A 23 56.09 99.98 11.68
CA VAL A 23 56.88 100.57 12.77
C VAL A 23 58.34 100.75 12.35
N ALA A 24 58.93 99.80 11.61
CA ALA A 24 60.29 99.91 11.10
C ALA A 24 60.45 101.03 10.06
N LEU A 25 59.45 101.24 9.19
CA LEU A 25 59.38 102.40 8.28
C LEU A 25 59.34 103.72 9.06
N PHE A 26 58.46 103.82 10.06
CA PHE A 26 58.34 105.02 10.91
C PHE A 26 59.64 105.34 11.67
N VAL A 27 60.34 104.31 12.16
CA VAL A 27 61.64 104.46 12.86
C VAL A 27 62.76 104.83 11.88
N ALA A 28 62.79 104.25 10.67
CA ALA A 28 63.80 104.58 9.65
C ALA A 28 63.73 106.05 9.22
N GLU A 29 62.50 106.55 9.04
CA GLU A 29 62.25 107.94 8.66
C GLU A 29 62.56 108.92 9.81
N ALA A 30 62.32 108.52 11.07
CA ALA A 30 62.71 109.30 12.24
C ALA A 30 64.25 109.38 12.46
N LEU A 31 65.02 108.43 11.92
CA LEU A 31 66.49 108.33 12.09
C LEU A 31 67.29 108.83 10.87
N ASN A 32 66.65 109.35 9.82
CA ASN A 32 67.30 109.88 8.60
C ASN A 32 68.24 108.87 7.90
N ILE A 33 67.86 107.59 7.88
CA ILE A 33 68.62 106.53 7.24
C ILE A 33 68.46 106.62 5.70
N HIS A 34 69.47 106.22 4.91
CA HIS A 34 69.44 106.32 3.43
C HIS A 34 68.13 105.78 2.80
N PHE A 35 67.54 106.57 1.90
CA PHE A 35 66.33 106.30 1.08
C PHE A 35 66.18 104.87 0.55
N LEU A 36 67.30 104.20 0.24
CA LEU A 36 67.32 102.82 -0.25
C LEU A 36 66.80 101.78 0.77
N LEU A 37 66.98 102.02 2.07
CA LEU A 37 66.50 101.12 3.13
C LEU A 37 64.99 101.24 3.34
N GLU A 38 64.44 102.46 3.32
CA GLU A 38 63.00 102.71 3.42
C GLU A 38 62.23 102.03 2.28
N PHE A 39 62.76 102.12 1.06
CA PHE A 39 62.17 101.48 -0.11
C PHE A 39 62.14 99.94 0.01
N ALA A 40 63.19 99.33 0.57
CA ALA A 40 63.24 97.89 0.78
C ALA A 40 62.22 97.41 1.83
N ILE A 41 62.03 98.16 2.92
CA ILE A 41 61.03 97.84 3.96
C ILE A 41 59.61 97.98 3.41
N PHE A 42 59.34 98.99 2.58
CA PHE A 42 58.05 99.17 1.91
C PHE A 42 57.72 98.01 0.95
N ILE A 43 58.69 97.56 0.14
CA ILE A 43 58.53 96.40 -0.74
C ILE A 43 58.23 95.13 0.08
N LEU A 44 58.92 94.90 1.20
CA LEU A 44 58.64 93.79 2.10
C LEU A 44 57.20 93.85 2.65
N GLY A 45 56.71 95.04 3.00
CA GLY A 45 55.33 95.25 3.43
C GLY A 45 54.31 94.88 2.35
N ILE A 46 54.55 95.29 1.09
CA ILE A 46 53.73 94.92 -0.06
C ILE A 46 53.74 93.41 -0.28
N ILE A 47 54.90 92.75 -0.18
CA ILE A 47 55.03 91.30 -0.33
C ILE A 47 54.24 90.57 0.77
N PHE A 48 54.33 91.02 2.04
CA PHE A 48 53.54 90.45 3.14
C PHE A 48 52.03 90.63 2.93
N CYS A 49 51.58 91.81 2.48
CA CYS A 49 50.19 92.04 2.12
C CYS A 49 49.73 91.16 0.94
N ALA A 50 50.54 91.02 -0.10
CA ALA A 50 50.25 90.19 -1.26
C ALA A 50 50.14 88.70 -0.88
N ILE A 51 51.08 88.18 -0.07
CA ILE A 51 51.02 86.82 0.46
C ILE A 51 49.75 86.63 1.31
N GLY A 52 49.38 87.65 2.09
CA GLY A 52 48.16 87.66 2.88
C GLY A 52 46.86 87.60 2.09
N LEU A 53 46.74 88.43 1.06
CA LEU A 53 45.58 88.42 0.17
C LEU A 53 45.48 87.11 -0.62
N ILE A 54 46.61 86.56 -1.08
CA ILE A 54 46.64 85.27 -1.80
C ILE A 54 46.21 84.13 -0.87
N THR A 55 46.73 84.08 0.36
CA THR A 55 46.37 83.03 1.34
C THR A 55 44.95 83.20 1.87
N GLY A 56 44.47 84.43 2.04
CA GLY A 56 43.08 84.75 2.37
C GLY A 56 42.10 84.32 1.28
N ASN A 57 42.33 84.71 0.03
CA ASN A 57 41.49 84.31 -1.10
C ASN A 57 41.44 82.79 -1.30
N ARG A 58 42.56 82.09 -1.07
CA ARG A 58 42.60 80.61 -1.10
C ARG A 58 41.73 79.99 -0.02
N ARG A 59 41.71 80.57 1.19
CA ARG A 59 40.88 80.10 2.30
C ARG A 59 39.40 80.37 2.08
N ASP A 60 39.03 81.56 1.62
CA ASP A 60 37.65 81.90 1.31
C ASP A 60 37.09 81.01 0.20
N LYS A 61 37.93 80.70 -0.81
CA LYS A 61 37.58 79.71 -1.83
C LYS A 61 37.34 78.33 -1.23
N CYS A 62 38.25 77.83 -0.38
CA CYS A 62 38.09 76.52 0.29
C CYS A 62 36.81 76.46 1.12
N ILE A 63 36.46 77.53 1.84
CA ILE A 63 35.21 77.62 2.62
C ILE A 63 33.98 77.60 1.71
N LYS A 64 34.01 78.34 0.59
CA LYS A 64 32.93 78.32 -0.41
C LYS A 64 32.77 76.94 -1.03
N ASP A 65 33.86 76.28 -1.39
CA ASP A 65 33.85 74.93 -1.96
C ASP A 65 33.29 73.90 -0.95
N ILE A 66 33.64 74.02 0.35
CA ILE A 66 33.05 73.20 1.42
C ILE A 66 31.54 73.46 1.54
N ALA A 67 31.13 74.74 1.59
CA ALA A 67 29.73 75.11 1.75
C ALA A 67 28.87 74.62 0.57
N GLU A 68 29.37 74.77 -0.65
CA GLU A 68 28.70 74.32 -1.86
C GLU A 68 28.59 72.79 -1.91
N CYS A 69 29.65 72.06 -1.53
CA CYS A 69 29.61 70.61 -1.44
C CYS A 69 28.57 70.12 -0.43
N ILE A 70 28.50 70.74 0.75
CA ILE A 70 27.48 70.41 1.77
C ILE A 70 26.07 70.70 1.25
N LYS A 71 25.89 71.84 0.56
CA LYS A 71 24.60 72.20 -0.03
C LYS A 71 24.13 71.16 -1.05
N GLN A 72 25.01 70.75 -1.97
CA GLN A 72 24.69 69.71 -2.96
C GLN A 72 24.36 68.37 -2.31
N MET A 73 25.12 67.96 -1.29
CA MET A 73 24.82 66.75 -0.52
C MET A 73 23.47 66.84 0.19
N ALA A 74 23.10 68.00 0.73
CA ALA A 74 21.81 68.25 1.36
C ALA A 74 20.64 68.19 0.37
N GLU A 75 20.86 68.57 -0.88
CA GLU A 75 19.90 68.45 -1.99
C GLU A 75 19.82 67.01 -2.56
N GLY A 76 20.62 66.07 -2.03
CA GLY A 76 20.61 64.66 -2.43
C GLY A 76 21.66 64.28 -3.48
N ASN A 77 22.48 65.23 -3.94
CA ASN A 77 23.63 64.92 -4.80
C ASN A 77 24.81 64.42 -3.95
N LEU A 78 24.86 63.11 -3.73
CA LEU A 78 25.91 62.45 -2.95
C LEU A 78 27.23 62.25 -3.72
N GLU A 79 27.29 62.63 -5.01
CA GLU A 79 28.52 62.54 -5.83
C GLU A 79 29.38 63.81 -5.73
N ALA A 80 28.85 64.88 -5.13
CA ALA A 80 29.57 66.13 -4.93
C ALA A 80 30.85 65.91 -4.12
N ARG A 81 31.98 66.45 -4.58
CA ARG A 81 33.29 66.36 -3.92
C ARG A 81 34.04 67.67 -3.99
N ILE A 82 34.81 67.94 -2.94
CA ILE A 82 35.78 69.03 -2.94
C ILE A 82 37.02 68.56 -3.69
N VAL A 83 37.28 69.15 -4.84
CA VAL A 83 38.44 68.85 -5.68
C VAL A 83 39.55 69.88 -5.45
N ASN A 84 40.81 69.50 -5.71
CA ASN A 84 41.97 70.40 -5.67
C ASN A 84 42.22 71.06 -4.28
N ILE A 85 42.17 70.26 -3.21
CA ILE A 85 42.46 70.70 -1.84
C ILE A 85 43.96 70.99 -1.71
N LYS A 86 44.34 72.27 -1.87
CA LYS A 86 45.74 72.75 -1.71
C LYS A 86 46.06 73.24 -0.30
N ASP A 87 45.05 73.48 0.53
CA ASP A 87 45.22 73.94 1.90
C ASP A 87 45.71 72.78 2.79
N LYS A 88 46.84 72.96 3.47
CA LYS A 88 47.40 71.98 4.43
C LYS A 88 47.06 72.31 5.88
N SER A 89 46.30 73.37 6.12
CA SER A 89 45.83 73.74 7.46
C SER A 89 44.67 72.85 7.91
N GLY A 90 44.15 73.10 9.11
CA GLY A 90 42.98 72.39 9.62
C GLY A 90 41.74 72.51 8.71
N LEU A 91 41.65 73.54 7.86
CA LEU A 91 40.57 73.68 6.88
C LEU A 91 40.67 72.63 5.75
N GLY A 92 41.89 72.33 5.30
CA GLY A 92 42.13 71.23 4.36
C GLY A 92 41.83 69.86 4.96
N GLU A 93 42.15 69.67 6.25
CA GLU A 93 41.79 68.44 6.98
C GLU A 93 40.27 68.26 7.09
N VAL A 94 39.52 69.36 7.30
CA VAL A 94 38.05 69.34 7.26
C VAL A 94 37.55 68.96 5.86
N ALA A 95 38.10 69.54 4.80
CA ALA A 95 37.71 69.21 3.42
C ALA A 95 37.94 67.71 3.10
N TRP A 96 39.10 67.16 3.47
CA TRP A 96 39.39 65.73 3.32
C TRP A 96 38.49 64.84 4.18
N SER A 97 38.14 65.28 5.38
CA SER A 97 37.22 64.55 6.26
C SER A 97 35.78 64.59 5.75
N LEU A 98 35.36 65.70 5.13
CA LEU A 98 34.06 65.80 4.47
C LEU A 98 34.00 64.89 3.25
N ASN A 99 35.03 64.86 2.40
CA ASN A 99 35.08 63.92 1.27
C ASN A 99 35.00 62.46 1.75
N ARG A 100 35.73 62.08 2.81
CA ARG A 100 35.64 60.72 3.41
C ARG A 100 34.26 60.40 3.97
N LEU A 101 33.55 61.40 4.50
CA LEU A 101 32.16 61.24 4.94
C LEU A 101 31.24 61.07 3.72
N ALA A 102 31.40 61.90 2.69
CA ALA A 102 30.65 61.81 1.45
C ALA A 102 30.80 60.44 0.78
N ASP A 103 32.03 59.89 0.74
CA ASP A 103 32.29 58.54 0.20
C ASP A 103 31.54 57.45 0.97
N GLN A 104 31.54 57.53 2.31
CA GLN A 104 30.80 56.57 3.14
C GLN A 104 29.29 56.72 2.98
N VAL A 105 28.78 57.95 2.92
CA VAL A 105 27.35 58.23 2.73
C VAL A 105 26.89 57.75 1.35
N GLU A 106 27.62 58.07 0.29
CA GLU A 106 27.30 57.63 -1.07
C GLU A 106 27.32 56.10 -1.18
N THR A 107 28.41 55.46 -0.74
CA THR A 107 28.56 54.00 -0.81
C THR A 107 27.45 53.31 -0.02
N PHE A 108 27.15 53.82 1.17
CA PHE A 108 26.09 53.28 2.01
C PHE A 108 24.71 53.48 1.37
N VAL A 109 24.34 54.69 0.94
CA VAL A 109 23.02 54.99 0.40
C VAL A 109 22.78 54.25 -0.92
N LYS A 110 23.70 54.37 -1.90
CA LYS A 110 23.57 53.66 -3.19
C LYS A 110 23.59 52.15 -2.99
N GLY A 111 24.53 51.65 -2.19
CA GLY A 111 24.66 50.22 -1.95
C GLY A 111 23.45 49.63 -1.21
N SER A 112 22.91 50.34 -0.22
CA SER A 112 21.71 49.93 0.51
C SER A 112 20.50 49.90 -0.42
N TYR A 113 20.29 50.97 -1.18
CA TYR A 113 19.20 51.04 -2.16
C TYR A 113 19.24 49.89 -3.15
N MET A 114 20.40 49.64 -3.78
CA MET A 114 20.53 48.58 -4.78
C MET A 114 20.37 47.18 -4.18
N THR A 115 20.81 46.97 -2.94
CA THR A 115 20.67 45.68 -2.23
C THR A 115 19.23 45.41 -1.86
N ILE A 116 18.55 46.41 -1.27
CA ILE A 116 17.15 46.31 -0.87
C ILE A 116 16.24 46.15 -2.09
N ASN A 117 16.45 46.95 -3.16
CA ASN A 117 15.67 46.85 -4.38
C ASN A 117 15.86 45.50 -5.10
N ALA A 118 17.10 44.97 -5.10
CA ALA A 118 17.34 43.64 -5.64
C ALA A 118 16.62 42.56 -4.80
N ALA A 119 16.67 42.66 -3.47
CA ALA A 119 15.98 41.73 -2.57
C ALA A 119 14.46 41.80 -2.70
N SER A 120 13.86 42.98 -2.92
CA SER A 120 12.41 43.11 -3.18
C SER A 120 11.98 42.50 -4.51
N GLU A 121 12.90 42.33 -5.46
CA GLU A 121 12.67 41.66 -6.73
C GLU A 121 13.11 40.17 -6.70
N GLY A 122 13.32 39.59 -5.51
CA GLY A 122 13.72 38.19 -5.33
C GLY A 122 15.17 37.88 -5.70
N ARG A 123 16.03 38.89 -5.89
CA ARG A 123 17.46 38.73 -6.25
C ARG A 123 18.37 38.98 -5.05
N TYR A 124 18.61 37.93 -4.26
CA TYR A 124 19.37 38.01 -3.00
C TYR A 124 20.90 37.91 -3.14
N LEU A 125 21.42 37.59 -4.33
CA LEU A 125 22.86 37.46 -4.57
C LEU A 125 23.62 38.79 -4.40
N ARG A 126 22.91 39.92 -4.57
CA ARG A 126 23.51 41.24 -4.42
C ARG A 126 23.64 41.58 -2.94
N LYS A 127 24.87 41.86 -2.50
CA LYS A 127 25.18 42.25 -1.11
C LYS A 127 25.80 43.64 -1.06
N LEU A 128 25.54 44.36 0.03
CA LEU A 128 26.19 45.62 0.32
C LEU A 128 27.67 45.37 0.67
N SER A 129 28.57 46.04 -0.05
CA SER A 129 30.01 45.97 0.23
C SER A 129 30.33 46.74 1.51
N VAL A 130 30.74 46.00 2.54
CA VAL A 130 31.06 46.57 3.87
C VAL A 130 32.53 46.95 4.00
N GLY A 131 33.40 46.45 3.11
CA GLY A 131 34.87 46.56 3.25
C GLY A 131 35.42 48.00 3.28
N GLY A 132 34.73 48.96 2.67
CA GLY A 132 35.11 50.38 2.66
C GLY A 132 34.41 51.25 3.70
N LEU A 133 33.40 50.73 4.39
CA LEU A 133 32.61 51.48 5.37
C LEU A 133 33.26 51.40 6.76
N ARG A 134 33.05 52.43 7.60
CA ARG A 134 33.59 52.46 8.97
C ARG A 134 32.50 52.71 10.00
N GLY A 135 32.75 52.27 11.24
CA GLY A 135 31.87 52.51 12.39
C GLY A 135 30.44 52.06 12.14
N THR A 136 29.49 52.97 12.36
CA THR A 136 28.05 52.71 12.24
C THR A 136 27.62 52.33 10.82
N PHE A 137 28.25 52.89 9.77
CA PHE A 137 27.95 52.52 8.38
C PHE A 137 28.28 51.05 8.11
N ALA A 138 29.42 50.57 8.61
CA ALA A 138 29.82 49.17 8.45
C ALA A 138 28.87 48.22 9.19
N TYR A 139 28.47 48.60 10.41
CA TYR A 139 27.53 47.82 11.22
C TYR A 139 26.14 47.76 10.56
N ALA A 140 25.60 48.91 10.13
CA ALA A 140 24.34 48.98 9.41
C ALA A 140 24.39 48.16 8.10
N GLY A 141 25.51 48.20 7.38
CA GLY A 141 25.65 47.40 6.17
C GLY A 141 25.65 45.89 6.41
N LYS A 142 26.23 45.43 7.53
CA LYS A 142 26.11 44.02 7.97
C LYS A 142 24.67 43.66 8.29
N LEU A 143 23.94 44.52 8.99
CA LEU A 143 22.53 44.31 9.31
C LEU A 143 21.66 44.22 8.04
N ILE A 144 21.90 45.06 7.03
CA ILE A 144 21.20 44.98 5.74
C ILE A 144 21.46 43.62 5.07
N ASN A 145 22.72 43.18 5.00
CA ASN A 145 23.06 41.87 4.43
C ASN A 145 22.45 40.70 5.21
N GLN A 146 22.30 40.83 6.54
CA GLN A 146 21.63 39.84 7.37
C GLN A 146 20.13 39.83 7.10
N ALA A 147 19.50 41.01 7.01
CA ALA A 147 18.08 41.13 6.69
C ALA A 147 17.76 40.55 5.31
N THR A 148 18.60 40.80 4.29
CA THR A 148 18.41 40.23 2.95
C THR A 148 18.54 38.71 2.95
N LYS A 149 19.43 38.14 3.78
CA LYS A 149 19.55 36.70 3.96
C LYS A 149 18.30 36.11 4.63
N SER A 150 17.78 36.76 5.67
CA SER A 150 16.54 36.33 6.31
C SER A 150 15.34 36.44 5.38
N MET A 151 15.30 37.43 4.48
CA MET A 151 14.30 37.52 3.41
C MET A 151 14.42 36.36 2.42
N GLU A 152 15.63 36.00 1.99
CA GLU A 152 15.87 34.83 1.12
C GLU A 152 15.34 33.54 1.76
N GLU A 153 15.64 33.33 3.04
CA GLU A 153 15.16 32.17 3.81
C GLU A 153 13.63 32.19 3.96
N ALA A 154 13.03 33.36 4.20
CA ALA A 154 11.57 33.51 4.29
C ALA A 154 10.86 33.21 2.96
N ASP A 155 11.39 33.69 1.84
CA ASP A 155 10.84 33.41 0.50
C ASP A 155 10.96 31.92 0.15
N LYS A 156 12.11 31.29 0.43
CA LYS A 156 12.30 29.84 0.29
C LYS A 156 11.30 29.05 1.13
N LEU A 157 11.08 29.46 2.39
CA LEU A 157 10.11 28.82 3.27
C LEU A 157 8.68 29.02 2.78
N GLY A 158 8.33 30.20 2.28
CA GLY A 158 7.03 30.51 1.70
C GLY A 158 6.73 29.65 0.47
N ALA A 159 7.68 29.56 -0.46
CA ALA A 159 7.53 28.73 -1.65
C ALA A 159 7.48 27.23 -1.32
N LYS A 160 8.27 26.75 -0.35
CA LYS A 160 8.14 25.38 0.18
C LYS A 160 6.76 25.15 0.83
N GLY A 161 6.26 26.13 1.57
CA GLY A 161 4.92 26.08 2.19
C GLY A 161 3.80 25.94 1.16
N LEU A 162 3.90 26.61 0.01
CA LEU A 162 2.96 26.46 -1.11
C LEU A 162 2.99 25.02 -1.65
N ILE A 163 4.18 24.47 -1.90
CA ILE A 163 4.35 23.08 -2.35
C ILE A 163 3.72 22.09 -1.36
N VAL A 164 4.04 22.23 -0.07
CA VAL A 164 3.50 21.36 0.99
C VAL A 164 1.98 21.45 1.06
N ASN A 165 1.40 22.66 0.98
CA ASN A 165 -0.05 22.85 1.00
C ASN A 165 -0.74 22.23 -0.24
N HIS A 166 -0.17 22.45 -1.43
CA HIS A 166 -0.67 21.87 -2.68
C HIS A 166 -0.65 20.35 -2.65
N ILE A 167 0.48 19.76 -2.25
CA ILE A 167 0.62 18.30 -2.14
C ILE A 167 -0.31 17.77 -1.07
N SER A 168 -0.35 18.35 0.14
CA SER A 168 -1.18 17.85 1.25
C SER A 168 -2.67 17.77 0.90
N LYS A 169 -3.21 18.76 0.20
CA LYS A 169 -4.63 18.75 -0.22
C LYS A 169 -4.91 17.67 -1.26
N ARG A 170 -4.03 17.52 -2.25
CA ARG A 170 -4.21 16.54 -3.33
C ARG A 170 -3.90 15.11 -2.89
N SER A 171 -2.83 14.92 -2.13
CA SER A 171 -2.42 13.62 -1.58
C SER A 171 -3.50 13.03 -0.68
N SER A 172 -4.10 13.84 0.21
CA SER A 172 -5.18 13.36 1.08
C SER A 172 -6.38 12.86 0.29
N ARG A 173 -6.73 13.54 -0.82
CA ARG A 173 -7.83 13.11 -1.69
C ARG A 173 -7.47 11.85 -2.47
N SER A 174 -6.27 11.80 -3.02
CA SER A 174 -5.77 10.66 -3.78
C SER A 174 -5.67 9.39 -2.91
N LEU A 175 -5.12 9.51 -1.69
CA LEU A 175 -5.08 8.40 -0.73
C LEU A 175 -6.47 7.93 -0.29
N ASP A 176 -7.43 8.84 -0.10
CA ASP A 176 -8.82 8.48 0.23
C ASP A 176 -9.48 7.68 -0.93
N GLU A 177 -9.25 8.10 -2.18
CA GLU A 177 -9.72 7.37 -3.37
C GLU A 177 -9.06 5.98 -3.47
N ASP A 178 -7.75 5.89 -3.29
CA ASP A 178 -7.02 4.61 -3.34
C ASP A 178 -7.45 3.66 -2.21
N LEU A 179 -7.63 4.16 -0.99
CA LEU A 179 -8.11 3.36 0.16
C LEU A 179 -9.55 2.89 -0.02
N LYS A 180 -10.42 3.67 -0.69
CA LYS A 180 -11.77 3.21 -1.05
C LYS A 180 -11.75 2.06 -2.03
N ILE A 181 -10.84 2.07 -3.02
CA ILE A 181 -10.65 0.96 -3.95
C ILE A 181 -10.22 -0.29 -3.18
N VAL A 182 -9.19 -0.18 -2.33
CA VAL A 182 -8.71 -1.31 -1.51
C VAL A 182 -9.82 -1.82 -0.58
N SER A 183 -10.59 -0.93 0.05
CA SER A 183 -11.72 -1.31 0.92
C SER A 183 -12.83 -2.03 0.15
N SER A 184 -13.15 -1.58 -1.07
CA SER A 184 -14.11 -2.24 -1.95
C SER A 184 -13.64 -3.65 -2.34
N ASP A 185 -12.38 -3.79 -2.76
CA ASP A 185 -11.79 -5.08 -3.12
C ASP A 185 -11.76 -6.04 -1.92
N LEU A 186 -11.47 -5.53 -0.72
CA LEU A 186 -11.49 -6.29 0.52
C LEU A 186 -12.89 -6.84 0.82
N ASN A 187 -13.95 -6.05 0.58
CA ASN A 187 -15.33 -6.51 0.72
C ASN A 187 -15.66 -7.64 -0.28
N VAL A 188 -15.12 -7.59 -1.50
CA VAL A 188 -15.27 -8.68 -2.49
C VAL A 188 -14.60 -9.96 -1.98
N VAL A 189 -13.38 -9.87 -1.44
CA VAL A 189 -12.66 -11.00 -0.83
C VAL A 189 -13.43 -11.58 0.35
N ILE A 190 -13.95 -10.74 1.25
CA ILE A 190 -14.79 -11.18 2.38
C ILE A 190 -16.05 -11.88 1.88
N GLY A 191 -16.72 -11.34 0.86
CA GLY A 191 -17.90 -11.95 0.25
C GLY A 191 -17.60 -13.35 -0.29
N ALA A 192 -16.50 -13.50 -1.03
CA ALA A 192 -16.05 -14.79 -1.55
C ALA A 192 -15.71 -15.79 -0.43
N MET A 193 -15.03 -15.33 0.62
CA MET A 193 -14.71 -16.15 1.79
C MET A 193 -15.96 -16.62 2.56
N ASN A 194 -16.98 -15.78 2.66
CA ASN A 194 -18.27 -16.19 3.21
C ASN A 194 -18.96 -17.26 2.34
N GLY A 195 -18.85 -17.14 1.01
CA GLY A 195 -19.30 -18.18 0.08
C GLY A 195 -18.56 -19.50 0.28
N VAL A 196 -17.22 -19.47 0.36
CA VAL A 196 -16.37 -20.64 0.66
C VAL A 196 -16.78 -21.31 1.97
N LYS A 197 -17.08 -20.52 3.00
CA LYS A 197 -17.54 -21.02 4.30
C LYS A 197 -18.87 -21.77 4.18
N GLU A 198 -19.84 -21.23 3.43
CA GLU A 198 -21.14 -21.88 3.26
C GLU A 198 -21.03 -23.14 2.39
N ASP A 199 -20.31 -23.09 1.28
CA ASP A 199 -20.04 -24.26 0.43
C ASP A 199 -19.36 -25.39 1.21
N THR A 200 -18.39 -25.05 2.08
CA THR A 200 -17.71 -26.03 2.93
C THR A 200 -18.66 -26.68 3.93
N LYS A 201 -19.57 -25.89 4.52
CA LYS A 201 -20.57 -26.38 5.46
C LYS A 201 -21.57 -27.31 4.77
N ASP A 202 -22.01 -26.95 3.57
CA ASP A 202 -22.88 -27.78 2.73
C ASP A 202 -22.22 -29.11 2.36
N ILE A 203 -20.97 -29.08 1.90
CA ILE A 203 -20.18 -30.30 1.60
C ILE A 203 -20.05 -31.17 2.85
N SER A 204 -19.76 -30.58 4.02
CA SER A 204 -19.67 -31.35 5.27
C SER A 204 -21.00 -32.01 5.65
N SER A 205 -22.11 -31.31 5.47
CA SER A 205 -23.46 -31.85 5.71
C SER A 205 -23.81 -32.97 4.75
N GLN A 206 -23.55 -32.79 3.45
CA GLN A 206 -23.78 -33.80 2.42
C GLN A 206 -22.91 -35.04 2.65
N SER A 207 -21.64 -34.85 3.03
CA SER A 207 -20.72 -35.94 3.40
C SER A 207 -21.27 -36.77 4.56
N LYS A 208 -21.76 -36.14 5.63
CA LYS A 208 -22.39 -36.84 6.76
C LYS A 208 -23.63 -37.63 6.32
N SER A 209 -24.50 -37.03 5.51
CA SER A 209 -25.67 -37.73 4.97
C SER A 209 -25.28 -38.92 4.07
N GLY A 210 -24.21 -38.76 3.29
CA GLY A 210 -23.64 -39.82 2.46
C GLY A 210 -23.11 -40.99 3.29
N ILE A 211 -22.43 -40.71 4.41
CA ILE A 211 -21.98 -41.74 5.37
C ILE A 211 -23.18 -42.47 5.98
N SER A 212 -24.21 -41.77 6.47
CA SER A 212 -25.39 -42.46 7.00
C SER A 212 -26.12 -43.31 5.94
N SER A 213 -26.07 -42.91 4.67
CA SER A 213 -26.62 -43.70 3.57
C SER A 213 -25.80 -44.97 3.31
N ILE A 214 -24.46 -44.89 3.38
CA ILE A 214 -23.59 -46.08 3.22
C ILE A 214 -23.76 -47.07 4.37
N GLU A 215 -23.95 -46.58 5.59
CA GLU A 215 -24.24 -47.41 6.77
C GLU A 215 -25.56 -48.17 6.59
N ALA A 216 -26.64 -47.47 6.18
CA ALA A 216 -27.93 -48.11 5.92
C ALA A 216 -27.88 -49.14 4.78
N ILE A 217 -27.10 -48.87 3.72
CA ILE A 217 -26.87 -49.83 2.64
C ILE A 217 -26.14 -51.07 3.17
N SER A 218 -25.10 -50.89 3.98
CA SER A 218 -24.34 -51.98 4.59
C SER A 218 -25.24 -52.86 5.47
N ASP A 219 -26.09 -52.26 6.30
CA ASP A 219 -27.03 -52.98 7.16
C ASP A 219 -28.04 -53.78 6.33
N ASN A 220 -28.58 -53.20 5.26
CA ASN A 220 -29.49 -53.90 4.36
C ASN A 220 -28.80 -55.09 3.67
N PHE A 221 -27.56 -54.95 3.24
CA PHE A 221 -26.80 -56.06 2.65
C PHE A 221 -26.48 -57.16 3.67
N SER A 222 -26.20 -56.81 4.92
CA SER A 222 -26.04 -57.79 5.99
C SER A 222 -27.33 -58.58 6.23
N ASN A 223 -28.47 -57.88 6.34
CA ASN A 223 -29.79 -58.51 6.47
C ASN A 223 -30.15 -59.37 5.26
N LEU A 224 -29.81 -58.92 4.04
CA LEU A 224 -30.00 -59.67 2.81
C LEU A 224 -29.21 -60.99 2.84
N THR A 225 -27.96 -60.94 3.29
CA THR A 225 -27.08 -62.12 3.41
C THR A 225 -27.66 -63.13 4.40
N LEU A 226 -28.07 -62.68 5.59
CA LEU A 226 -28.72 -63.53 6.60
C LEU A 226 -30.03 -64.16 6.08
N THR A 227 -30.85 -63.38 5.37
CA THR A 227 -32.12 -63.88 4.81
C THR A 227 -31.86 -64.89 3.69
N MET A 228 -30.81 -64.69 2.87
CA MET A 228 -30.39 -65.65 1.86
C MET A 228 -29.89 -66.96 2.48
N GLU A 229 -29.10 -66.90 3.56
CA GLU A 229 -28.65 -68.09 4.30
C GLU A 229 -29.85 -68.87 4.84
N GLN A 230 -30.79 -68.20 5.51
CA GLN A 230 -32.03 -68.82 6.00
C GLN A 230 -32.87 -69.43 4.87
N THR A 231 -32.92 -68.77 3.72
CA THR A 231 -33.64 -69.29 2.54
C THR A 231 -32.95 -70.54 2.01
N SER A 232 -31.62 -70.58 1.97
CA SER A 232 -30.85 -71.75 1.56
C SER A 232 -31.08 -72.93 2.49
N GLU A 233 -31.03 -72.71 3.82
CA GLU A 233 -31.31 -73.76 4.81
C GLU A 233 -32.73 -74.30 4.71
N ALA A 234 -33.73 -73.41 4.52
CA ALA A 234 -35.11 -73.82 4.32
C ALA A 234 -35.28 -74.62 3.02
N PHE A 235 -34.57 -74.25 1.95
CA PHE A 235 -34.58 -74.97 0.68
C PHE A 235 -33.93 -76.35 0.80
N ASP A 236 -32.81 -76.48 1.51
CA ASP A 236 -32.16 -77.76 1.78
C ASP A 236 -33.06 -78.68 2.63
N SER A 237 -33.72 -78.14 3.66
CA SER A 237 -34.74 -78.86 4.43
C SER A 237 -35.85 -79.38 3.51
N PHE A 238 -36.41 -78.50 2.69
CA PHE A 238 -37.45 -78.85 1.71
C PHE A 238 -37.02 -79.99 0.77
N VAL A 239 -35.81 -79.92 0.20
CA VAL A 239 -35.24 -80.98 -0.66
C VAL A 239 -35.13 -82.31 0.09
N ASN A 240 -34.67 -82.30 1.34
CA ASN A 240 -34.58 -83.51 2.16
C ASN A 240 -35.97 -84.14 2.40
N ARG A 241 -36.99 -83.34 2.72
CA ARG A 241 -38.37 -83.85 2.91
C ARG A 241 -38.97 -84.43 1.62
N ILE A 242 -38.65 -83.85 0.46
CA ILE A 242 -39.03 -84.43 -0.83
C ILE A 242 -38.38 -85.81 -1.02
N GLY A 243 -37.09 -85.94 -0.69
CA GLY A 243 -36.40 -87.24 -0.73
C GLY A 243 -37.05 -88.28 0.18
N GLU A 244 -37.52 -87.89 1.37
CA GLU A 244 -38.30 -88.76 2.25
C GLU A 244 -39.62 -89.20 1.60
N ILE A 245 -40.35 -88.28 0.93
CA ILE A 245 -41.56 -88.64 0.16
C ILE A 245 -41.23 -89.65 -0.93
N ASP A 246 -40.18 -89.43 -1.72
CA ASP A 246 -39.79 -90.38 -2.77
C ASP A 246 -39.51 -91.76 -2.18
N SER A 247 -38.88 -91.83 -1.01
CA SER A 247 -38.67 -93.08 -0.28
C SER A 247 -39.98 -93.75 0.17
N PHE A 248 -40.94 -92.97 0.66
CA PHE A 248 -42.26 -93.48 1.04
C PHE A 248 -43.07 -93.94 -0.17
N VAL A 249 -43.02 -93.21 -1.27
CA VAL A 249 -43.67 -93.58 -2.54
C VAL A 249 -43.05 -94.87 -3.09
N ALA A 250 -41.72 -95.02 -3.02
CA ALA A 250 -41.03 -96.25 -3.39
C ALA A 250 -41.46 -97.43 -2.50
N LEU A 251 -41.58 -97.21 -1.19
CA LEU A 251 -42.07 -98.23 -0.25
C LEU A 251 -43.53 -98.60 -0.52
N ILE A 252 -44.41 -97.64 -0.78
CA ILE A 252 -45.80 -97.93 -1.18
C ILE A 252 -45.79 -98.77 -2.44
N LYS A 253 -45.00 -98.39 -3.45
CA LYS A 253 -44.89 -99.15 -4.70
C LYS A 253 -44.47 -100.59 -4.45
N GLU A 254 -43.43 -100.79 -3.64
CA GLU A 254 -42.96 -102.12 -3.23
C GLU A 254 -44.06 -102.91 -2.51
N ILE A 255 -44.75 -102.29 -1.55
CA ILE A 255 -45.87 -102.92 -0.82
C ILE A 255 -46.99 -103.27 -1.80
N THR A 256 -47.39 -102.37 -2.70
CA THR A 256 -48.48 -102.61 -3.66
C THR A 256 -48.12 -103.70 -4.65
N ASP A 257 -46.88 -103.77 -5.12
CA ASP A 257 -46.40 -104.81 -6.03
C ASP A 257 -46.40 -106.18 -5.33
N GLN A 258 -45.92 -106.25 -4.08
CA GLN A 258 -45.98 -107.48 -3.26
C GLN A 258 -47.42 -107.89 -2.94
N THR A 259 -48.27 -106.93 -2.57
CA THR A 259 -49.70 -107.13 -2.24
C THR A 259 -50.47 -107.69 -3.41
N ASN A 260 -50.30 -107.08 -4.58
CA ASN A 260 -51.00 -107.45 -5.80
C ASN A 260 -50.63 -108.89 -6.23
N LEU A 261 -49.35 -109.25 -6.14
CA LEU A 261 -48.87 -110.60 -6.42
C LEU A 261 -49.39 -111.63 -5.40
N LEU A 262 -49.42 -111.29 -4.11
CA LEU A 262 -49.89 -112.19 -3.05
C LEU A 262 -51.41 -112.39 -3.06
N ALA A 263 -52.17 -111.32 -3.24
CA ALA A 263 -53.64 -111.35 -3.26
C ALA A 263 -54.18 -112.07 -4.50
N LEU A 264 -53.55 -111.86 -5.67
CA LEU A 264 -53.92 -112.54 -6.91
C LEU A 264 -53.74 -114.05 -6.78
N ASN A 265 -52.62 -114.50 -6.22
CA ASN A 265 -52.36 -115.92 -5.99
C ASN A 265 -53.31 -116.53 -4.94
N ALA A 266 -53.67 -115.78 -3.88
CA ALA A 266 -54.55 -116.26 -2.82
C ALA A 266 -56.03 -116.33 -3.25
N ALA A 267 -56.52 -115.37 -4.04
CA ALA A 267 -57.89 -115.37 -4.55
C ALA A 267 -58.15 -116.48 -5.58
N ILE A 268 -57.15 -116.80 -6.42
CA ILE A 268 -57.22 -117.90 -7.38
C ILE A 268 -57.43 -119.23 -6.65
N GLU A 269 -56.71 -119.47 -5.55
CA GLU A 269 -56.73 -120.76 -4.85
C GLU A 269 -57.86 -120.88 -3.82
N ALA A 270 -58.31 -119.77 -3.22
CA ALA A 270 -59.49 -119.71 -2.35
C ALA A 270 -60.77 -120.09 -3.08
N ALA A 271 -60.96 -119.55 -4.29
CA ALA A 271 -62.13 -119.81 -5.14
C ALA A 271 -62.12 -121.24 -5.69
N ARG A 272 -60.93 -121.83 -5.87
CA ARG A 272 -60.75 -123.18 -6.37
C ARG A 272 -61.14 -124.26 -5.36
N ALA A 273 -61.18 -123.93 -4.06
CA ALA A 273 -61.42 -124.87 -2.96
C ALA A 273 -62.87 -124.94 -2.42
N GLY A 274 -63.81 -124.13 -2.94
CA GLY A 274 -65.23 -124.19 -2.56
C GLY A 274 -65.51 -123.90 -1.06
N GLU A 275 -66.46 -124.61 -0.43
CA GLU A 275 -66.77 -124.49 1.02
C GLU A 275 -65.53 -124.69 1.93
N HIS A 276 -64.55 -125.47 1.47
CA HIS A 276 -63.29 -125.69 2.18
C HIS A 276 -62.32 -124.50 2.07
N GLY A 277 -62.53 -123.60 1.11
CA GLY A 277 -61.77 -122.36 0.90
C GLY A 277 -62.08 -121.25 1.91
N ARG A 278 -62.98 -121.46 2.87
CA ARG A 278 -63.31 -120.48 3.93
C ARG A 278 -62.09 -120.04 4.74
N GLY A 279 -61.10 -120.90 4.93
CA GLY A 279 -59.82 -120.54 5.55
C GLY A 279 -58.97 -119.62 4.67
N PHE A 280 -59.04 -119.76 3.34
CA PHE A 280 -58.39 -118.83 2.41
C PHE A 280 -59.11 -117.49 2.31
N ALA A 281 -60.40 -117.44 2.63
CA ALA A 281 -61.08 -116.15 2.87
C ALA A 281 -60.43 -115.38 4.03
N VAL A 282 -59.86 -116.06 5.03
CA VAL A 282 -59.06 -115.44 6.11
C VAL A 282 -57.69 -114.95 5.60
N VAL A 283 -57.21 -115.45 4.46
CA VAL A 283 -55.99 -114.94 3.81
C VAL A 283 -56.28 -113.65 3.04
N ALA A 284 -57.49 -113.49 2.50
CA ALA A 284 -57.97 -112.19 2.06
C ALA A 284 -58.08 -111.19 3.23
N ASP A 285 -58.31 -111.68 4.46
CA ASP A 285 -58.19 -110.87 5.68
C ASP A 285 -56.74 -110.44 6.00
N GLU A 286 -55.72 -111.10 5.47
CA GLU A 286 -54.32 -110.63 5.58
C GLU A 286 -54.02 -109.53 4.55
N VAL A 287 -54.69 -109.55 3.39
CA VAL A 287 -54.74 -108.41 2.44
C VAL A 287 -55.38 -107.18 3.11
N ARG A 288 -56.32 -107.38 4.05
CA ARG A 288 -56.88 -106.31 4.90
C ARG A 288 -55.81 -105.67 5.81
N LYS A 289 -54.90 -106.44 6.41
CA LYS A 289 -53.74 -105.87 7.15
C LYS A 289 -52.75 -105.14 6.25
N LEU A 290 -52.65 -105.54 4.99
CA LEU A 290 -51.85 -104.86 3.97
C LEU A 290 -52.48 -103.52 3.56
N ALA A 291 -53.81 -103.45 3.52
CA ALA A 291 -54.56 -102.20 3.41
C ALA A 291 -54.33 -101.28 4.63
N GLU A 292 -54.23 -101.83 5.85
CA GLU A 292 -53.85 -101.05 7.04
C GLU A 292 -52.41 -100.49 6.94
N ARG A 293 -51.45 -101.26 6.39
CA ARG A 293 -50.08 -100.77 6.10
C ARG A 293 -50.07 -99.67 5.03
N ALA A 294 -50.80 -99.84 3.94
CA ALA A 294 -50.94 -98.83 2.90
C ALA A 294 -51.62 -97.55 3.43
N GLN A 295 -52.61 -97.69 4.30
CA GLN A 295 -53.27 -96.56 4.97
C GLN A 295 -52.32 -95.81 5.90
N LYS A 296 -51.46 -96.52 6.65
CA LYS A 296 -50.43 -95.90 7.50
C LYS A 296 -49.42 -95.10 6.66
N THR A 297 -48.91 -95.66 5.57
CA THR A 297 -47.96 -94.95 4.70
C THR A 297 -48.62 -93.78 3.96
N ALA A 298 -49.89 -93.89 3.58
CA ALA A 298 -50.65 -92.77 3.01
C ALA A 298 -50.86 -91.61 4.01
N LEU A 299 -51.06 -91.92 5.30
CA LEU A 299 -51.13 -90.91 6.36
C LEU A 299 -49.77 -90.22 6.59
N GLU A 300 -48.67 -90.98 6.54
CA GLU A 300 -47.31 -90.44 6.65
C GLU A 300 -46.97 -89.51 5.46
N ILE A 301 -47.27 -89.92 4.22
CA ILE A 301 -47.11 -89.06 3.02
C ILE A 301 -47.97 -87.80 3.12
N SER A 302 -49.23 -87.93 3.55
CA SER A 302 -50.14 -86.78 3.71
C SER A 302 -49.60 -85.78 4.74
N SER A 303 -49.06 -86.27 5.86
CA SER A 303 -48.42 -85.44 6.88
C SER A 303 -47.18 -84.73 6.34
N THR A 304 -46.26 -85.45 5.68
CA THR A 304 -45.03 -84.85 5.12
C THR A 304 -45.34 -83.84 4.02
N THR A 305 -46.29 -84.14 3.14
CA THR A 305 -46.74 -83.22 2.07
C THR A 305 -47.32 -81.92 2.66
N LYS A 306 -48.02 -82.01 3.79
CA LYS A 306 -48.53 -80.82 4.49
C LYS A 306 -47.41 -79.94 5.05
N ILE A 307 -46.37 -80.55 5.63
CA ILE A 307 -45.20 -79.84 6.13
C ILE A 307 -44.43 -79.18 4.99
N ILE A 308 -44.24 -79.89 3.87
CA ILE A 308 -43.60 -79.37 2.65
C ILE A 308 -44.33 -78.14 2.10
N ASN A 309 -45.67 -78.20 2.00
CA ASN A 309 -46.46 -77.04 1.57
C ASN A 309 -46.27 -75.83 2.49
N GLN A 310 -46.08 -76.07 3.79
CA GLN A 310 -45.81 -75.00 4.74
C GLN A 310 -44.41 -74.41 4.52
N GLU A 311 -43.38 -75.24 4.34
CA GLU A 311 -42.02 -74.77 4.02
C GLU A 311 -41.94 -74.01 2.69
N ILE A 312 -42.68 -74.44 1.65
CA ILE A 312 -42.76 -73.68 0.39
C ILE A 312 -43.31 -72.28 0.65
N ASN A 313 -44.37 -72.16 1.44
CA ASN A 313 -44.95 -70.85 1.77
C ASN A 313 -43.94 -70.01 2.55
N ASP A 314 -43.23 -70.59 3.52
CA ASP A 314 -42.20 -69.88 4.28
C ASP A 314 -41.05 -69.40 3.36
N ILE A 315 -40.54 -70.26 2.48
CA ILE A 315 -39.56 -69.89 1.44
C ILE A 315 -40.08 -68.77 0.55
N ALA A 316 -41.33 -68.83 0.10
CA ALA A 316 -41.92 -67.78 -0.73
C ALA A 316 -41.95 -66.42 0.01
N THR A 317 -42.25 -66.40 1.31
CA THR A 317 -42.20 -65.16 2.11
C THR A 317 -40.78 -64.62 2.32
N LEU A 318 -39.79 -65.51 2.48
CA LEU A 318 -38.38 -65.12 2.56
C LEU A 318 -37.90 -64.50 1.25
N VAL A 319 -38.23 -65.10 0.11
CA VAL A 319 -37.91 -64.57 -1.23
C VAL A 319 -38.59 -63.22 -1.48
N GLU A 320 -39.83 -63.03 -1.04
CA GLU A 320 -40.49 -61.72 -1.11
C GLU A 320 -39.74 -60.66 -0.28
N SER A 321 -39.26 -61.05 0.91
CA SER A 321 -38.47 -60.17 1.79
C SER A 321 -37.12 -59.79 1.16
N ILE A 322 -36.43 -60.75 0.54
CA ILE A 322 -35.19 -60.53 -0.22
C ILE A 322 -35.43 -59.50 -1.33
N ASN A 323 -36.51 -59.65 -2.11
CA ASN A 323 -36.84 -58.72 -3.18
C ASN A 323 -37.10 -57.29 -2.65
N LYS A 324 -37.81 -57.16 -1.52
CA LYS A 324 -38.06 -55.87 -0.87
C LYS A 324 -36.78 -55.19 -0.37
N ILE A 325 -35.92 -55.94 0.31
CA ILE A 325 -34.62 -55.42 0.80
C ILE A 325 -33.75 -54.99 -0.39
N SER A 326 -33.69 -55.81 -1.44
CA SER A 326 -32.91 -55.52 -2.65
C SER A 326 -33.36 -54.24 -3.36
N HIS A 327 -34.68 -54.03 -3.52
CA HIS A 327 -35.20 -52.79 -4.10
C HIS A 327 -34.86 -51.56 -3.24
N SER A 328 -35.08 -51.64 -1.93
CA SER A 328 -34.76 -50.56 -0.99
C SER A 328 -33.26 -50.19 -1.01
N SER A 329 -32.38 -51.20 -1.05
CA SER A 329 -30.94 -50.99 -1.19
C SER A 329 -30.57 -50.31 -2.50
N ASN A 330 -31.21 -50.66 -3.61
CA ASN A 330 -30.95 -50.07 -4.91
C ASN A 330 -31.39 -48.58 -4.97
N ASP A 331 -32.52 -48.26 -4.35
CA ASP A 331 -33.00 -46.87 -4.23
C ASP A 331 -32.04 -46.02 -3.38
N LEU A 332 -31.57 -46.56 -2.25
CA LEU A 332 -30.57 -45.91 -1.40
C LEU A 332 -29.24 -45.70 -2.13
N LEU A 333 -28.77 -46.69 -2.89
CA LEU A 333 -27.56 -46.59 -3.72
C LEU A 333 -27.67 -45.46 -4.75
N THR A 334 -28.82 -45.37 -5.42
CA THR A 334 -29.09 -44.33 -6.43
C THR A 334 -29.09 -42.94 -5.79
N SER A 335 -29.73 -42.81 -4.62
CA SER A 335 -29.73 -41.56 -3.84
C SER A 335 -28.32 -41.16 -3.39
N PHE A 336 -27.55 -42.11 -2.88
CA PHE A 336 -26.15 -41.91 -2.48
C PHE A 336 -25.28 -41.42 -3.65
N GLN A 337 -25.39 -42.06 -4.82
CA GLN A 337 -24.67 -41.64 -6.03
C GLN A 337 -24.99 -40.19 -6.41
N SER A 338 -26.27 -39.80 -6.34
CA SER A 338 -26.69 -38.42 -6.61
C SER A 338 -26.10 -37.41 -5.62
N VAL A 339 -26.15 -37.71 -4.31
CA VAL A 339 -25.58 -36.83 -3.28
C VAL A 339 -24.07 -36.69 -3.46
N PHE A 340 -23.38 -37.79 -3.72
CA PHE A 340 -21.93 -37.79 -3.90
C PHE A 340 -21.50 -37.02 -5.16
N SER A 341 -22.25 -37.17 -6.26
CA SER A 341 -22.00 -36.41 -7.49
C SER A 341 -22.18 -34.90 -7.30
N GLN A 342 -23.22 -34.47 -6.58
CA GLN A 342 -23.40 -33.05 -6.24
C GLN A 342 -22.28 -32.52 -5.33
N MET A 343 -21.85 -33.33 -4.37
CA MET A 343 -20.75 -32.99 -3.47
C MET A 343 -19.43 -32.77 -4.24
N ASP A 344 -19.11 -33.65 -5.19
CA ASP A 344 -17.92 -33.51 -6.03
C ASP A 344 -17.94 -32.23 -6.87
N LEU A 345 -19.08 -31.93 -7.52
CA LEU A 345 -19.24 -30.69 -8.28
C LEU A 345 -19.05 -29.44 -7.40
N LYS A 346 -19.61 -29.44 -6.19
CA LYS A 346 -19.40 -28.35 -5.21
C LYS A 346 -17.94 -28.26 -4.77
N ALA A 347 -17.26 -29.38 -4.54
CA ALA A 347 -15.85 -29.40 -4.15
C ALA A 347 -14.94 -28.81 -5.23
N GLN A 348 -15.20 -29.11 -6.50
CA GLN A 348 -14.48 -28.51 -7.63
C GLN A 348 -14.73 -27.00 -7.74
N HIS A 349 -15.98 -26.55 -7.56
CA HIS A 349 -16.32 -25.13 -7.51
C HIS A 349 -15.62 -24.41 -6.34
N LEU A 350 -15.60 -25.03 -5.17
CA LEU A 350 -14.92 -24.53 -3.97
C LEU A 350 -13.43 -24.32 -4.23
N LEU A 351 -12.75 -25.31 -4.82
CA LEU A 351 -11.33 -25.20 -5.16
C LEU A 351 -11.06 -24.03 -6.11
N LYS A 352 -11.87 -23.88 -7.17
CA LYS A 352 -11.76 -22.75 -8.11
C LYS A 352 -11.95 -21.40 -7.41
N THR A 353 -12.93 -21.31 -6.51
CA THR A 353 -13.22 -20.09 -5.74
C THR A 353 -12.10 -19.74 -4.78
N ILE A 354 -11.50 -20.73 -4.11
CA ILE A 354 -10.35 -20.55 -3.22
C ILE A 354 -9.15 -20.01 -4.01
N LEU A 355 -8.82 -20.61 -5.17
CA LEU A 355 -7.72 -20.15 -6.01
C LEU A 355 -7.92 -18.71 -6.49
N GLN A 356 -9.14 -18.37 -6.93
CA GLN A 356 -9.46 -17.00 -7.34
C GLN A 356 -9.37 -16.03 -6.17
N THR A 357 -9.83 -16.42 -4.98
CA THR A 357 -9.78 -15.56 -3.79
C THR A 357 -8.35 -15.34 -3.33
N HIS A 358 -7.51 -16.37 -3.39
CA HIS A 358 -6.08 -16.26 -3.09
C HIS A 358 -5.41 -15.21 -4.01
N LYS A 359 -5.66 -15.33 -5.32
CA LYS A 359 -5.17 -14.38 -6.32
C LYS A 359 -5.62 -12.95 -6.02
N ASN A 360 -6.92 -12.75 -5.80
CA ASN A 360 -7.49 -11.42 -5.49
C ASN A 360 -6.93 -10.84 -4.18
N SER A 361 -6.70 -11.69 -3.17
CA SER A 361 -6.12 -11.27 -1.88
C SER A 361 -4.68 -10.80 -2.05
N TYR A 362 -3.90 -11.48 -2.88
CA TYR A 362 -2.54 -11.09 -3.17
C TYR A 362 -2.48 -9.79 -4.00
N ILE A 363 -3.34 -9.63 -5.01
CA ILE A 363 -3.50 -8.36 -5.75
C ILE A 363 -3.84 -7.21 -4.78
N MET A 364 -4.74 -7.44 -3.83
CA MET A 364 -5.09 -6.44 -2.82
C MET A 364 -3.89 -6.03 -1.96
N LEU A 365 -3.02 -6.98 -1.57
CA LEU A 365 -1.79 -6.67 -0.85
C LEU A 365 -0.84 -5.79 -1.68
N LEU A 366 -0.67 -6.09 -2.97
CA LEU A 366 0.13 -5.25 -3.87
C LEU A 366 -0.44 -3.83 -4.01
N LYS A 367 -1.76 -3.70 -4.10
CA LYS A 367 -2.42 -2.38 -4.13
C LYS A 367 -2.16 -1.61 -2.84
N LEU A 368 -2.25 -2.28 -1.68
CA LEU A 368 -1.98 -1.67 -0.38
C LEU A 368 -0.51 -1.24 -0.24
N ASP A 369 0.44 -2.06 -0.72
CA ASP A 369 1.87 -1.71 -0.76
C ASP A 369 2.10 -0.44 -1.59
N CYS A 370 1.45 -0.31 -2.76
CA CYS A 370 1.50 0.91 -3.57
C CYS A 370 0.96 2.14 -2.80
N VAL A 371 -0.16 1.99 -2.08
CA VAL A 371 -0.74 3.06 -1.24
C VAL A 371 0.24 3.48 -0.14
N LEU A 372 0.87 2.52 0.54
CA LEU A 372 1.84 2.79 1.59
C LEU A 372 3.08 3.52 1.06
N LYS A 373 3.60 3.11 -0.10
CA LYS A 373 4.73 3.76 -0.76
C LYS A 373 4.40 5.21 -1.17
N LYS A 374 3.22 5.41 -1.75
CA LYS A 374 2.69 6.74 -2.11
C LYS A 374 2.51 7.64 -0.89
N SER A 375 1.91 7.11 0.19
CA SER A 375 1.79 7.80 1.48
C SER A 375 3.17 8.20 2.04
N GLY A 376 4.15 7.30 1.96
CA GLY A 376 5.52 7.56 2.37
C GLY A 376 6.20 8.66 1.55
N ALA A 377 5.96 8.70 0.24
CA ALA A 377 6.45 9.75 -0.65
C ALA A 377 5.92 11.13 -0.24
N TYR A 378 4.60 11.25 -0.01
CA TYR A 378 4.00 12.50 0.44
C TYR A 378 4.49 12.92 1.82
N SER A 379 4.60 11.98 2.75
CA SER A 379 5.12 12.25 4.09
C SER A 379 6.55 12.81 4.03
N THR A 380 7.39 12.28 3.14
CA THR A 380 8.76 12.79 2.92
C THR A 380 8.76 14.25 2.48
N ILE A 381 7.84 14.63 1.58
CA ILE A 381 7.77 16.00 1.07
C ILE A 381 7.20 16.97 2.12
N ILE A 382 6.20 16.51 2.90
CA ILE A 382 5.53 17.33 3.92
C ILE A 382 6.43 17.53 5.15
N THR A 383 7.05 16.45 5.64
CA THR A 383 7.79 16.46 6.92
C THR A 383 9.31 16.59 6.74
N GLY A 384 9.85 16.27 5.55
CA GLY A 384 11.28 16.20 5.29
C GLY A 384 11.95 14.92 5.81
N VAL A 385 11.22 14.01 6.45
CA VAL A 385 11.74 12.74 6.98
C VAL A 385 11.44 11.63 5.97
N LYS A 386 12.48 10.93 5.50
CA LYS A 386 12.30 9.72 4.68
C LYS A 386 11.75 8.61 5.58
N PRO A 387 10.54 8.09 5.34
CA PRO A 387 10.06 6.91 6.05
C PRO A 387 10.84 5.69 5.59
N THR A 388 10.97 4.71 6.48
CA THR A 388 11.48 3.38 6.14
C THR A 388 10.45 2.68 5.27
N ILE A 389 10.59 2.79 3.95
CA ILE A 389 9.77 2.06 3.00
C ILE A 389 10.36 0.65 2.92
N SER A 390 9.81 -0.29 3.69
CA SER A 390 10.05 -1.71 3.48
C SER A 390 9.25 -2.14 2.26
N ASP A 391 9.81 -2.97 1.37
CA ASP A 391 8.98 -3.72 0.43
C ASP A 391 8.18 -4.73 1.23
N TYR A 392 6.85 -4.56 1.29
CA TYR A 392 5.98 -5.43 2.09
C TYR A 392 5.55 -6.69 1.34
N CYS A 393 5.76 -6.73 0.02
CA CYS A 393 5.50 -7.91 -0.82
C CYS A 393 6.70 -8.20 -1.74
N GLU A 394 7.23 -9.42 -1.65
CA GLU A 394 8.12 -9.98 -2.67
C GLU A 394 7.29 -10.50 -3.85
N VAL A 395 7.59 -9.98 -5.03
CA VAL A 395 6.91 -10.36 -6.27
C VAL A 395 7.63 -11.57 -6.86
N ASN A 396 7.05 -12.76 -6.71
CA ASN A 396 7.59 -14.02 -7.24
C ASN A 396 6.63 -14.66 -8.26
N ASP A 397 7.19 -15.38 -9.25
CA ASP A 397 6.44 -16.08 -10.30
C ASP A 397 5.47 -17.17 -9.75
N GLU A 398 5.72 -17.67 -8.54
CA GLU A 398 4.87 -18.68 -7.88
C GLU A 398 3.46 -18.16 -7.53
N ASN A 399 3.26 -16.83 -7.51
CA ASN A 399 2.00 -16.22 -7.09
C ASN A 399 0.98 -16.03 -8.23
N GLY A 400 1.31 -16.48 -9.45
CA GLY A 400 0.40 -16.44 -10.61
C GLY A 400 0.15 -15.04 -11.16
N ILE A 401 1.04 -14.09 -10.87
CA ILE A 401 1.01 -12.73 -11.42
C ILE A 401 1.96 -12.63 -12.60
N SER A 402 1.52 -11.99 -13.67
CA SER A 402 2.35 -11.85 -14.87
C SER A 402 3.56 -10.95 -14.62
N HIS A 403 4.69 -11.30 -15.23
CA HIS A 403 5.94 -10.54 -15.17
C HIS A 403 5.77 -9.06 -15.61
N GLU A 404 4.75 -8.78 -16.43
CA GLU A 404 4.36 -7.45 -16.89
C GLU A 404 3.79 -6.56 -15.76
N VAL A 405 3.01 -7.16 -14.87
CA VAL A 405 2.46 -6.47 -13.68
C VAL A 405 3.58 -6.18 -12.69
N CYS A 406 4.52 -7.11 -12.52
CA CYS A 406 5.72 -6.92 -11.70
C CYS A 406 6.54 -5.70 -12.18
N ASN A 407 6.82 -5.64 -13.48
CA ASN A 407 7.55 -4.52 -14.09
C ASN A 407 6.83 -3.18 -13.91
N SER A 408 5.49 -3.20 -13.94
CA SER A 408 4.68 -2.00 -13.77
C SER A 408 4.75 -1.48 -12.33
N VAL A 409 4.72 -2.36 -11.32
CA VAL A 409 4.98 -2.00 -9.91
C VAL A 409 6.39 -1.42 -9.73
N PHE A 410 7.42 -2.00 -10.36
CA PHE A 410 8.78 -1.43 -10.34
C PHE A 410 8.84 -0.02 -10.97
N SER A 411 8.09 0.21 -12.05
CA SER A 411 8.02 1.54 -12.68
C SER A 411 7.41 2.60 -11.77
N LEU A 412 6.47 2.23 -10.89
CA LEU A 412 5.92 3.13 -9.87
C LEU A 412 6.98 3.51 -8.84
N ASN A 413 7.79 2.54 -8.38
CA ASN A 413 8.87 2.81 -7.43
C ASN A 413 9.88 3.83 -7.99
N SER A 414 10.20 3.75 -9.30
CA SER A 414 11.04 4.76 -9.96
C SER A 414 10.35 6.13 -9.98
N SER A 415 9.08 6.18 -10.37
CA SER A 415 8.30 7.42 -10.45
C SER A 415 8.18 8.11 -9.08
N ILE A 416 7.98 7.34 -8.01
CA ILE A 416 7.95 7.83 -6.62
C ILE A 416 9.30 8.46 -6.26
N ARG A 417 10.40 7.80 -6.61
CA ARG A 417 11.74 8.29 -6.30
C ARG A 417 12.03 9.61 -7.01
N GLU A 418 11.74 9.68 -8.30
CA GLU A 418 11.90 10.88 -9.12
C GLU A 418 11.06 12.04 -8.60
N PHE A 419 9.80 11.80 -8.22
CA PHE A 419 8.92 12.81 -7.63
C PHE A 419 9.47 13.35 -6.30
N VAL A 420 9.92 12.47 -5.40
CA VAL A 420 10.50 12.87 -4.10
C VAL A 420 11.80 13.65 -4.30
N GLU A 421 12.68 13.21 -5.20
CA GLU A 421 13.93 13.92 -5.51
C GLU A 421 13.67 15.31 -6.11
N PHE A 422 12.68 15.43 -7.00
CA PHE A 422 12.31 16.71 -7.59
C PHE A 422 11.79 17.69 -6.52
N ALA A 423 10.87 17.21 -5.66
CA ALA A 423 10.20 18.03 -4.64
C ALA A 423 11.11 18.43 -3.47
N THR A 424 12.24 17.74 -3.27
CA THR A 424 13.19 18.02 -2.17
C THR A 424 14.39 18.88 -2.57
N LYS A 425 14.65 19.10 -3.86
CA LYS A 425 15.75 19.95 -4.35
C LYS A 425 15.44 21.45 -4.16
N GLU A 426 16.37 22.18 -3.52
CA GLU A 426 16.23 23.62 -3.25
C GLU A 426 16.03 24.47 -4.51
N GLU A 427 16.66 24.11 -5.63
CA GLU A 427 16.55 24.83 -6.91
C GLU A 427 15.15 24.75 -7.54
N ASN A 428 14.35 23.75 -7.14
CA ASN A 428 13.04 23.48 -7.73
C ASN A 428 11.88 24.07 -6.94
N ILE A 429 12.13 24.72 -5.80
CA ILE A 429 11.10 25.25 -4.89
C ILE A 429 10.20 26.29 -5.60
N ASN A 430 10.72 26.98 -6.62
CA ASN A 430 9.96 27.98 -7.39
C ASN A 430 9.26 27.41 -8.64
N LYS A 431 9.42 26.11 -8.93
CA LYS A 431 8.92 25.46 -10.15
C LYS A 431 7.62 24.70 -9.92
N LEU A 432 6.61 25.39 -9.37
CA LEU A 432 5.32 24.79 -9.02
C LEU A 432 4.64 24.09 -10.21
N ARG A 433 4.75 24.67 -11.42
CA ARG A 433 4.16 24.09 -12.64
C ARG A 433 4.85 22.80 -13.11
N GLU A 434 6.17 22.69 -12.92
CA GLU A 434 6.90 21.45 -13.21
C GLU A 434 6.56 20.38 -12.17
N LEU A 435 6.45 20.76 -10.90
CA LEU A 435 5.99 19.87 -9.82
C LEU A 435 4.59 19.32 -10.10
N GLU A 436 3.67 20.15 -10.60
CA GLU A 436 2.32 19.71 -10.99
C GLU A 436 2.35 18.66 -12.10
N SER A 437 3.25 18.81 -13.08
CA SER A 437 3.43 17.80 -14.14
C SER A 437 3.90 16.48 -13.56
N PHE A 438 4.96 16.49 -12.73
CA PHE A 438 5.46 15.27 -12.09
C PHE A 438 4.43 14.60 -11.19
N TYR A 439 3.65 15.39 -10.43
CA TYR A 439 2.55 14.87 -9.63
C TYR A 439 1.50 14.18 -10.50
N GLN A 440 1.07 14.83 -11.60
CA GLN A 440 0.05 14.28 -12.49
C GLN A 440 0.52 13.00 -13.20
N ASP A 441 1.78 12.95 -13.65
CA ASP A 441 2.37 11.77 -14.28
C ASP A 441 2.44 10.61 -13.28
N PHE A 442 2.88 10.90 -12.04
CA PHE A 442 2.90 9.95 -10.95
C PHE A 442 1.51 9.38 -10.63
N GLU A 443 0.49 10.23 -10.50
CA GLU A 443 -0.90 9.78 -10.26
C GLU A 443 -1.43 8.94 -11.41
N THR A 444 -1.17 9.35 -12.65
CA THR A 444 -1.62 8.64 -13.85
C THR A 444 -1.00 7.25 -13.89
N ARG A 445 0.29 7.13 -13.58
CA ARG A 445 0.99 5.84 -13.53
C ARG A 445 0.46 4.94 -12.42
N SER A 446 0.19 5.51 -11.24
CA SER A 446 -0.46 4.80 -10.13
C SER A 446 -1.81 4.22 -10.56
N GLN A 447 -2.65 5.01 -11.23
CA GLN A 447 -3.96 4.55 -11.72
C GLN A 447 -3.86 3.48 -12.82
N GLU A 448 -2.88 3.60 -13.70
CA GLU A 448 -2.63 2.60 -14.76
C GLU A 448 -2.27 1.24 -14.15
N ILE A 449 -1.43 1.23 -13.11
CA ILE A 449 -1.06 0.02 -12.38
C ILE A 449 -2.26 -0.56 -11.64
N TYR A 450 -3.09 0.26 -11.01
CA TYR A 450 -4.33 -0.23 -10.39
C TYR A 450 -5.26 -0.92 -11.40
N LYS A 451 -5.35 -0.40 -12.63
CA LYS A 451 -6.13 -1.04 -13.71
C LYS A 451 -5.50 -2.35 -14.17
N GLN A 452 -4.19 -2.39 -14.36
CA GLN A 452 -3.48 -3.62 -14.74
C GLN A 452 -3.62 -4.69 -13.67
N LEU A 453 -3.53 -4.33 -12.39
CA LEU A 453 -3.73 -5.23 -11.25
C LEU A 453 -5.15 -5.81 -11.18
N VAL A 454 -6.16 -5.15 -11.74
CA VAL A 454 -7.53 -5.71 -11.82
C VAL A 454 -7.65 -6.76 -12.94
N ILE A 455 -6.85 -6.64 -14.00
CA ILE A 455 -6.86 -7.54 -15.15
C ILE A 455 -5.94 -8.75 -14.93
N ALA A 456 -4.90 -8.56 -14.11
CA ALA A 456 -3.89 -9.55 -13.73
C ALA A 456 -4.49 -10.79 -13.09
#